data_AF-A0A6A6V6W7-F1
#
_entry.id   AF-A0A6A6V6W7-F1
#
_cell.length_a   1.000
_cell.length_b   1.000
_cell.length_c   1.000
_cell.angle_alpha   90.00
_cell.angle_beta   90.00
_cell.angle_gamma   90.00
#
_symmetry.space_group_name_H-M   'P 1'
#
loop_
_entity.id
_entity.type
_entity.pdbx_description
1 polymer ?
#
loop_
_entity_poly.entity_id
_entity_poly.type
_entity_poly.pdbx_seq_one_letter_code
_entity_poly.pdbx_strand_id
1 'polypeptide(L)'
;MSSPPENPDKPQVRVYQLRATSDTSITQPPPYTEVSHEQPPTRLSSPPPPPPEDTSNWKRYVFIIIVGCALILGGVLGGLIPSKSSKQSNYSRVEYRLIDTYPASTFFNHFTFFTAPDPTHGFVTYQSRAASESQDLTFYHALPQNSTTLPLTLPQPNNTSPESQTSAILRVSTAPLAHNATGRPSVRIASTRTYNTTTLFLFSILHTPHGCGTWPALWLLGPKWPAGGEIDVLEAVNKGDTGNSMTLHTARGCTMSSQRSRRHLGTAKTWDCWNATNWNAGCGVQGQQETYGEVFNANGGGLYAVEVRDEGIRVWMFGERDVPGDVRSGTPDPSIWGLPLAEFPGAQCEVGKFFRDLRIVVNIGLCGDWAGAPGVYEEGAKCSGKCEDWVRNHGESFEEAYWEFGGFWVFKSE
;
A
#
# COMPACT_ATOMS: atom_id res chain seq x y z
N MET A 1 52.36 37.71 24.89
CA MET A 1 51.96 36.29 24.96
C MET A 1 50.57 36.19 24.36
N SER A 2 50.51 35.50 23.24
CA SER A 2 49.40 35.39 22.31
C SER A 2 48.36 34.38 22.82
N SER A 3 47.09 34.78 22.85
CA SER A 3 45.95 33.87 23.02
C SER A 3 45.66 33.15 21.70
N PRO A 4 45.21 31.87 21.70
CA PRO A 4 44.86 31.16 20.47
C PRO A 4 43.45 31.56 19.96
N PRO A 5 43.19 31.44 18.65
CA PRO A 5 41.91 31.81 18.05
C PRO A 5 40.85 30.70 18.19
N GLU A 6 39.61 31.13 18.39
CA GLU A 6 38.39 30.32 18.49
C GLU A 6 37.88 29.94 17.08
N ASN A 7 37.46 28.69 16.90
CA ASN A 7 36.99 28.10 15.65
C ASN A 7 35.48 28.39 15.43
N PRO A 8 35.05 28.98 14.29
CA PRO A 8 33.67 29.45 14.11
C PRO A 8 32.63 28.39 13.66
N ASP A 9 32.98 27.13 13.41
CA ASP A 9 32.03 26.15 12.87
C ASP A 9 31.48 25.16 13.91
N LYS A 10 30.55 25.64 14.76
CA LYS A 10 29.68 24.75 15.55
C LYS A 10 28.22 25.20 15.48
N PRO A 11 27.34 24.51 14.72
CA PRO A 11 25.91 24.83 14.73
C PRO A 11 25.29 24.50 16.10
N GLN A 12 24.66 25.51 16.70
CA GLN A 12 23.93 25.47 17.96
C GLN A 12 22.55 24.83 17.75
N VAL A 13 22.28 23.74 18.47
CA VAL A 13 20.96 23.08 18.51
C VAL A 13 19.99 23.95 19.31
N ARG A 14 18.98 24.53 18.65
CA ARG A 14 17.83 25.16 19.34
C ARG A 14 16.69 24.14 19.45
N VAL A 15 16.40 23.76 20.69
CA VAL A 15 15.22 22.97 21.05
C VAL A 15 14.00 23.90 21.09
N TYR A 16 13.00 23.63 20.25
CA TYR A 16 11.67 24.25 20.36
C TYR A 16 10.71 23.24 21.00
N GLN A 17 10.14 23.60 22.15
CA GLN A 17 9.01 22.88 22.74
C GLN A 17 7.73 23.27 22.00
N LEU A 18 7.02 22.28 21.44
CA LEU A 18 5.66 22.48 20.92
C LEU A 18 4.64 21.89 21.91
N ARG A 19 3.66 22.74 22.21
CA ARG A 19 2.53 22.50 23.11
C ARG A 19 1.46 21.71 22.34
N ALA A 20 0.98 20.61 22.90
CA ALA A 20 -0.09 19.82 22.32
C ALA A 20 -1.44 20.54 22.45
N THR A 21 -2.20 20.62 21.35
CA THR A 21 -3.64 20.84 21.37
C THR A 21 -4.31 19.73 20.56
N SER A 22 -5.14 18.97 21.25
CA SER A 22 -6.04 17.96 20.69
C SER A 22 -7.25 18.63 20.04
N ASP A 23 -7.53 18.31 18.77
CA ASP A 23 -8.89 17.93 18.37
C ASP A 23 -8.86 17.18 17.03
N THR A 24 -9.65 16.12 16.92
CA THR A 24 -9.64 15.17 15.79
C THR A 24 -11.05 15.06 15.25
N SER A 25 -11.27 15.52 14.02
CA SER A 25 -12.42 15.10 13.21
C SER A 25 -11.95 14.87 11.77
N ILE A 26 -11.75 13.61 11.41
CA ILE A 26 -11.42 13.18 10.04
C ILE A 26 -12.75 13.07 9.28
N THR A 27 -12.94 13.90 8.26
CA THR A 27 -14.07 13.84 7.32
C THR A 27 -13.75 12.86 6.18
N GLN A 28 -14.70 11.98 5.88
CA GLN A 28 -14.56 10.84 4.96
C GLN A 28 -15.09 11.16 3.54
N PRO A 29 -14.51 10.60 2.46
CA PRO A 29 -15.00 10.69 1.08
C PRO A 29 -16.14 9.68 0.76
N PRO A 30 -16.92 9.88 -0.33
CA PRO A 30 -18.13 9.11 -0.66
C PRO A 30 -17.87 7.71 -1.29
N PRO A 31 -18.90 6.84 -1.42
CA PRO A 31 -18.74 5.43 -1.78
C PRO A 31 -18.78 5.20 -3.29
N TYR A 32 -18.11 4.16 -3.74
CA TYR A 32 -18.27 3.61 -5.09
C TYR A 32 -19.60 2.88 -5.25
N THR A 33 -20.42 3.33 -6.19
CA THR A 33 -21.52 2.51 -6.73
C THR A 33 -21.43 2.50 -8.25
N GLU A 34 -21.54 1.29 -8.79
CA GLU A 34 -21.62 0.99 -10.21
C GLU A 34 -22.69 1.82 -10.93
N VAL A 35 -22.34 2.27 -12.14
CA VAL A 35 -23.26 2.92 -13.06
C VAL A 35 -24.24 1.88 -13.62
N SER A 36 -25.50 1.95 -13.20
CA SER A 36 -26.64 1.51 -14.02
C SER A 36 -27.68 2.62 -14.06
N HIS A 37 -27.94 3.14 -15.26
CA HIS A 37 -28.95 4.17 -15.53
C HIS A 37 -30.37 3.65 -15.27
N GLU A 38 -31.13 4.34 -14.40
CA GLU A 38 -32.59 4.47 -14.55
C GLU A 38 -33.13 5.70 -13.79
N GLN A 39 -34.11 6.39 -14.39
CA GLN A 39 -34.69 7.67 -13.95
C GLN A 39 -35.52 7.56 -12.65
N PRO A 40 -35.74 8.68 -11.92
CA PRO A 40 -36.22 8.65 -10.52
C PRO A 40 -37.75 8.74 -10.38
N PRO A 41 -38.34 8.19 -9.30
CA PRO A 41 -39.62 8.65 -8.80
C PRO A 41 -39.47 9.43 -7.46
N THR A 42 -39.95 10.68 -7.53
CA THR A 42 -40.73 11.45 -6.54
C THR A 42 -40.58 11.24 -5.02
N ARG A 43 -40.23 12.36 -4.37
CA ARG A 43 -40.46 12.81 -2.98
C ARG A 43 -41.30 11.89 -2.07
N LEU A 44 -40.71 11.51 -0.93
CA LEU A 44 -41.43 11.19 0.30
C LEU A 44 -41.17 12.28 1.36
N SER A 45 -42.26 12.66 2.01
CA SER A 45 -42.46 13.75 2.98
C SER A 45 -41.77 13.51 4.33
N SER A 46 -41.37 14.61 4.98
CA SER A 46 -40.81 14.71 6.33
C SER A 46 -41.75 14.15 7.43
N PRO A 47 -41.19 13.59 8.53
CA PRO A 47 -41.99 13.05 9.64
C PRO A 47 -42.56 14.16 10.56
N PRO A 48 -43.69 13.91 11.25
CA PRO A 48 -44.32 14.89 12.13
C PRO A 48 -43.60 15.03 13.49
N PRO A 49 -43.78 16.16 14.20
CA PRO A 49 -43.11 16.44 15.47
C PRO A 49 -43.68 15.61 16.64
N PRO A 50 -42.91 15.38 17.71
CA PRO A 50 -43.34 14.58 18.85
C PRO A 50 -44.37 15.30 19.75
N PRO A 51 -45.22 14.55 20.47
CA PRO A 51 -46.23 15.09 21.39
C PRO A 51 -45.61 15.53 22.75
N PRO A 52 -46.30 16.38 23.52
CA PRO A 52 -45.74 17.07 24.68
C PRO A 52 -45.59 16.18 25.93
N GLU A 53 -44.61 16.54 26.76
CA GLU A 53 -44.23 15.87 28.00
C GLU A 53 -45.32 15.92 29.09
N ASP A 54 -45.65 14.74 29.64
CA ASP A 54 -46.50 14.59 30.81
C ASP A 54 -45.66 14.31 32.07
N THR A 55 -45.79 15.20 33.06
CA THR A 55 -45.07 15.22 34.32
C THR A 55 -45.75 14.34 35.37
N SER A 56 -45.34 13.08 35.49
CA SER A 56 -45.43 12.31 36.76
C SER A 56 -44.83 10.92 36.58
N ASN A 57 -43.60 10.66 37.07
CA ASN A 57 -43.07 9.30 37.14
C ASN A 57 -41.94 9.13 38.19
N TRP A 58 -42.17 9.59 39.42
CA TRP A 58 -41.28 9.36 40.58
C TRP A 58 -41.04 7.85 40.87
N LYS A 59 -41.93 6.97 40.39
CA LYS A 59 -41.81 5.51 40.56
C LYS A 59 -40.80 4.83 39.61
N ARG A 60 -40.26 5.52 38.59
CA ARG A 60 -39.22 4.97 37.69
C ARG A 60 -37.81 5.07 38.28
N TYR A 61 -37.54 6.06 39.12
CA TYR A 61 -36.21 6.26 39.73
C TYR A 61 -35.86 5.20 40.79
N VAL A 62 -36.85 4.69 41.53
CA VAL A 62 -36.63 3.63 42.53
C VAL A 62 -36.31 2.28 41.87
N PHE A 63 -36.84 2.01 40.68
CA PHE A 63 -36.56 0.78 39.92
C PHE A 63 -35.16 0.81 39.27
N ILE A 64 -34.70 1.98 38.81
CA ILE A 64 -33.37 2.18 38.20
C ILE A 64 -32.25 1.98 39.24
N ILE A 65 -32.46 2.37 40.50
CA ILE A 65 -31.44 2.21 41.56
C ILE A 65 -31.29 0.73 41.98
N ILE A 66 -32.39 -0.04 42.03
CA ILE A 66 -32.34 -1.46 42.42
C ILE A 66 -31.73 -2.33 41.30
N VAL A 67 -32.03 -2.06 40.02
CA VAL A 67 -31.42 -2.76 38.88
C VAL A 67 -29.96 -2.33 38.67
N GLY A 68 -29.63 -1.05 38.92
CA GLY A 68 -28.26 -0.54 38.87
C GLY A 68 -27.33 -1.18 39.92
N CYS A 69 -27.80 -1.38 41.15
CA CYS A 69 -27.02 -2.06 42.19
C CYS A 69 -26.84 -3.57 41.93
N ALA A 70 -27.82 -4.24 41.32
CA ALA A 70 -27.70 -5.65 40.95
C ALA A 70 -26.71 -5.90 39.79
N LEU A 71 -26.59 -4.96 38.84
CA LEU A 71 -25.62 -5.04 37.74
C LEU A 71 -24.18 -4.72 38.19
N ILE A 72 -24.00 -3.85 39.19
CA ILE A 72 -22.69 -3.55 39.78
C ILE A 72 -22.17 -4.73 40.63
N LEU A 73 -23.05 -5.45 41.34
CA LEU A 73 -22.68 -6.65 42.09
C LEU A 73 -22.50 -7.89 41.20
N GLY A 74 -23.24 -7.99 40.08
CA GLY A 74 -23.02 -9.03 39.06
C GLY A 74 -21.72 -8.85 38.26
N GLY A 75 -21.24 -7.62 38.12
CA GLY A 75 -19.98 -7.29 37.44
C GLY A 75 -18.71 -7.71 38.20
N VAL A 76 -18.80 -7.98 39.50
CA VAL A 76 -17.63 -8.35 40.33
C VAL A 76 -17.45 -9.88 40.47
N LEU A 77 -18.40 -10.69 40.00
CA LEU A 77 -18.33 -12.16 40.07
C LEU A 77 -18.50 -12.91 38.72
N GLY A 78 -18.60 -12.19 37.60
CA GLY A 78 -18.71 -12.77 36.25
C GLY A 78 -17.47 -12.63 35.36
N GLY A 79 -16.32 -12.25 35.93
CA GLY A 79 -15.06 -12.01 35.21
C GLY A 79 -14.26 -13.27 34.88
N LEU A 80 -14.88 -14.26 34.24
CA LEU A 80 -14.17 -15.35 33.55
C LEU A 80 -14.85 -15.61 32.20
N ILE A 81 -15.02 -14.55 31.39
CA ILE A 81 -15.03 -14.77 29.95
C ILE A 81 -13.57 -15.08 29.61
N PRO A 82 -13.24 -16.26 29.06
CA PRO A 82 -11.90 -16.48 28.55
C PRO A 82 -11.70 -15.46 27.44
N SER A 83 -10.90 -14.43 27.74
CA SER A 83 -10.17 -13.69 26.73
C SER A 83 -9.56 -14.76 25.83
N LYS A 84 -10.07 -14.89 24.60
CA LYS A 84 -9.37 -15.68 23.57
C LYS A 84 -8.01 -15.02 23.47
N SER A 85 -7.02 -15.59 24.15
CA SER A 85 -5.61 -15.30 23.94
C SER A 85 -5.44 -15.23 22.43
N SER A 86 -5.04 -14.07 21.92
CA SER A 86 -4.76 -13.93 20.50
C SER A 86 -3.67 -14.94 20.19
N LYS A 87 -4.05 -16.10 19.61
CA LYS A 87 -3.08 -17.08 19.16
C LYS A 87 -2.19 -16.35 18.17
N GLN A 88 -0.98 -16.08 18.61
CA GLN A 88 0.04 -15.44 17.80
C GLN A 88 0.34 -16.35 16.61
N SER A 89 0.41 -15.79 15.40
CA SER A 89 0.85 -16.53 14.23
C SER A 89 2.27 -17.03 14.48
N ASN A 90 2.44 -18.35 14.34
CA ASN A 90 3.73 -19.00 14.54
C ASN A 90 4.35 -19.31 13.18
N TYR A 91 5.20 -18.42 12.70
CA TYR A 91 5.94 -18.63 11.45
C TYR A 91 7.13 -19.54 11.72
N SER A 92 6.92 -20.85 11.55
CA SER A 92 7.99 -21.83 11.52
C SER A 92 8.88 -21.63 10.29
N ARG A 93 10.17 -21.97 10.42
CA ARG A 93 11.08 -22.01 9.27
C ARG A 93 10.54 -22.99 8.24
N VAL A 94 10.50 -22.56 6.98
CA VAL A 94 10.16 -23.38 5.80
C VAL A 94 11.22 -23.15 4.73
N GLU A 95 11.43 -24.13 3.86
CA GLU A 95 12.37 -24.00 2.75
C GLU A 95 11.67 -23.42 1.53
N TYR A 96 12.33 -22.46 0.88
CA TYR A 96 11.80 -21.78 -0.30
C TYR A 96 12.59 -22.20 -1.54
N ARG A 97 11.88 -22.65 -2.57
CA ARG A 97 12.46 -22.91 -3.90
C ARG A 97 12.04 -21.83 -4.88
N LEU A 98 12.98 -21.37 -5.71
CA LEU A 98 12.68 -20.46 -6.80
C LEU A 98 11.76 -21.15 -7.82
N ILE A 99 10.65 -20.50 -8.17
CA ILE A 99 9.69 -21.01 -9.16
C ILE A 99 9.56 -20.11 -10.39
N ASP A 100 9.83 -18.81 -10.24
CA ASP A 100 9.74 -17.85 -11.34
C ASP A 100 10.71 -16.68 -11.14
N THR A 101 11.16 -16.14 -12.28
CA THR A 101 12.02 -14.95 -12.35
C THR A 101 11.47 -14.00 -13.40
N TYR A 102 11.57 -12.71 -13.12
CA TYR A 102 11.21 -11.60 -13.99
C TYR A 102 12.47 -10.74 -14.18
N PRO A 103 13.42 -11.16 -15.04
CA PRO A 103 14.66 -10.43 -15.25
C PRO A 103 14.34 -9.05 -15.83
N ALA A 104 15.08 -8.02 -15.40
CA ALA A 104 14.88 -6.66 -15.91
C ALA A 104 14.98 -6.58 -17.44
N SER A 105 15.90 -7.32 -18.05
CA SER A 105 16.15 -7.35 -19.50
C SER A 105 14.97 -7.89 -20.34
N THR A 106 14.07 -8.66 -19.75
CA THR A 106 12.88 -9.20 -20.42
C THR A 106 11.59 -8.92 -19.66
N PHE A 107 11.63 -7.99 -18.70
CA PHE A 107 10.62 -7.82 -17.66
C PHE A 107 9.20 -7.76 -18.23
N PHE A 108 8.96 -6.89 -19.23
CA PHE A 108 7.64 -6.68 -19.82
C PHE A 108 7.10 -7.88 -20.62
N ASN A 109 7.94 -8.88 -20.94
CA ASN A 109 7.48 -10.11 -21.60
C ASN A 109 6.66 -11.02 -20.68
N HIS A 110 6.74 -10.83 -19.37
CA HIS A 110 6.06 -11.66 -18.39
C HIS A 110 4.67 -11.11 -17.98
N PHE A 111 4.25 -9.98 -18.57
CA PHE A 111 3.03 -9.29 -18.21
C PHE A 111 2.10 -9.04 -19.40
N THR A 112 0.81 -8.96 -19.10
CA THR A 112 -0.23 -8.41 -20.00
C THR A 112 -0.48 -6.94 -19.67
N PHE A 113 -0.77 -6.11 -20.67
CA PHE A 113 -1.07 -4.69 -20.51
C PHE A 113 -2.57 -4.47 -20.46
N PHE A 114 -3.04 -3.80 -19.40
CA PHE A 114 -4.43 -3.41 -19.21
C PHE A 114 -4.70 -2.09 -19.92
N THR A 115 -5.81 -2.01 -20.67
CA THR A 115 -6.15 -0.81 -21.47
C THR A 115 -7.60 -0.36 -21.29
N ALA A 116 -8.33 -0.99 -20.38
CA ALA A 116 -9.68 -0.56 -20.05
C ALA A 116 -9.64 0.71 -19.17
N PRO A 117 -10.78 1.40 -18.99
CA PRO A 117 -10.88 2.50 -18.05
C PRO A 117 -10.39 2.12 -16.67
N ASP A 118 -9.80 3.09 -15.97
CA ASP A 118 -9.27 2.89 -14.63
C ASP A 118 -10.39 2.51 -13.65
N PRO A 119 -10.32 1.34 -12.98
CA PRO A 119 -11.33 0.93 -12.02
C PRO A 119 -11.44 1.82 -10.78
N THR A 120 -10.45 2.71 -10.58
CA THR A 120 -10.38 3.71 -9.50
C THR A 120 -10.69 5.13 -10.00
N HIS A 121 -11.36 5.23 -11.16
CA HIS A 121 -11.81 6.47 -11.80
C HIS A 121 -10.72 7.56 -11.91
N GLY A 122 -9.46 7.17 -12.06
CA GLY A 122 -8.35 8.09 -12.25
C GLY A 122 -8.42 8.87 -13.56
N PHE A 123 -7.83 10.05 -13.57
CA PHE A 123 -7.58 10.85 -14.78
C PHE A 123 -6.37 10.29 -15.56
N VAL A 124 -6.48 9.02 -15.95
CA VAL A 124 -5.41 8.23 -16.56
C VAL A 124 -5.94 7.46 -17.76
N THR A 125 -5.08 7.21 -18.75
CA THR A 125 -5.41 6.35 -19.89
C THR A 125 -4.33 5.30 -20.05
N TYR A 126 -4.62 4.06 -19.62
CA TYR A 126 -3.64 2.98 -19.69
C TYR A 126 -3.40 2.52 -21.13
N GLN A 127 -2.14 2.51 -21.52
CA GLN A 127 -1.72 2.21 -22.89
C GLN A 127 -1.50 0.71 -23.11
N SER A 128 -1.77 0.27 -24.35
CA SER A 128 -1.32 -1.05 -24.80
C SER A 128 0.20 -1.14 -24.82
N ARG A 129 0.76 -2.35 -24.87
CA ARG A 129 2.22 -2.55 -24.95
C ARG A 129 2.85 -1.73 -26.08
N ALA A 130 2.37 -1.91 -27.31
CA ALA A 130 2.91 -1.22 -28.48
C ALA A 130 2.79 0.31 -28.36
N ALA A 131 1.66 0.81 -27.86
CA ALA A 131 1.47 2.25 -27.67
C ALA A 131 2.39 2.79 -26.56
N SER A 132 2.61 2.04 -25.49
CA SER A 132 3.50 2.42 -24.40
C SER A 132 4.97 2.47 -24.86
N GLU A 133 5.42 1.50 -25.65
CA GLU A 133 6.77 1.46 -26.23
C GLU A 133 6.97 2.62 -27.21
N SER A 134 5.98 2.91 -28.06
CA SER A 134 6.06 4.04 -29.01
C SER A 134 6.07 5.44 -28.36
N GLN A 135 5.64 5.53 -27.11
CA GLN A 135 5.58 6.76 -26.32
C GLN A 135 6.66 6.80 -25.22
N ASP A 136 7.61 5.85 -25.23
CA ASP A 136 8.65 5.69 -24.21
C ASP A 136 8.09 5.59 -22.78
N LEU A 137 6.90 5.01 -22.62
CA LEU A 137 6.28 4.77 -21.30
C LEU A 137 6.73 3.46 -20.68
N THR A 138 7.14 2.48 -21.50
CA THR A 138 7.88 1.31 -21.05
C THR A 138 9.12 1.10 -21.91
N PHE A 139 10.27 0.89 -21.25
CA PHE A 139 11.53 0.61 -21.94
C PHE A 139 12.55 -0.03 -20.98
N TYR A 140 13.63 -0.56 -21.56
CA TYR A 140 14.77 -1.09 -20.82
C TYR A 140 15.87 -0.02 -20.75
N HIS A 141 16.36 0.25 -19.55
CA HIS A 141 17.41 1.24 -19.32
C HIS A 141 18.73 0.55 -19.06
N ALA A 142 19.75 0.89 -19.86
CA ALA A 142 21.10 0.36 -19.69
C ALA A 142 21.82 1.13 -18.58
N LEU A 143 22.23 0.42 -17.52
CA LEU A 143 22.91 1.00 -16.38
C LEU A 143 24.42 1.16 -16.65
N PRO A 144 25.05 2.23 -16.14
CA PRO A 144 26.49 2.43 -16.28
C PRO A 144 27.28 1.31 -15.58
N GLN A 145 28.32 0.77 -16.23
CA GLN A 145 29.14 -0.32 -15.68
C GLN A 145 29.83 0.02 -14.33
N ASN A 146 29.98 1.31 -14.01
CA ASN A 146 30.58 1.83 -12.77
C ASN A 146 29.54 2.44 -11.81
N SER A 147 28.25 2.10 -11.96
CA SER A 147 27.22 2.58 -11.05
C SER A 147 27.48 2.06 -9.63
N THR A 148 27.42 2.96 -8.65
CA THR A 148 27.49 2.59 -7.22
C THR A 148 26.20 1.96 -6.70
N THR A 149 25.12 2.07 -7.47
CA THR A 149 23.82 1.43 -7.25
C THR A 149 23.61 0.42 -8.37
N LEU A 150 23.82 -0.85 -8.06
CA LEU A 150 23.55 -1.96 -8.97
C LEU A 150 22.25 -2.62 -8.55
N PRO A 151 21.40 -3.05 -9.50
CA PRO A 151 20.23 -3.85 -9.17
C PRO A 151 20.70 -5.12 -8.46
N LEU A 152 20.00 -5.46 -7.38
CA LEU A 152 20.15 -6.75 -6.74
C LEU A 152 20.01 -7.85 -7.79
N THR A 153 21.04 -8.65 -7.99
CA THR A 153 21.00 -9.80 -8.90
C THR A 153 21.03 -11.05 -8.05
N LEU A 154 19.98 -11.87 -8.13
CA LEU A 154 19.98 -13.18 -7.47
C LEU A 154 20.58 -14.24 -8.39
N PRO A 155 21.32 -15.23 -7.86
CA PRO A 155 21.82 -16.35 -8.63
C PRO A 155 20.69 -17.03 -9.41
N GLN A 156 20.86 -17.11 -10.73
CA GLN A 156 19.94 -17.84 -11.59
C GLN A 156 20.52 -19.24 -11.88
N PRO A 157 19.72 -20.31 -11.74
CA PRO A 157 20.18 -21.63 -12.14
C PRO A 157 20.49 -21.62 -13.64
N ASN A 158 21.72 -22.00 -14.00
CA ASN A 158 22.23 -22.14 -15.37
C ASN A 158 22.53 -20.84 -16.15
N ASN A 159 22.61 -19.67 -15.51
CA ASN A 159 23.06 -18.44 -16.19
C ASN A 159 24.41 -17.97 -15.61
N THR A 160 25.50 -18.21 -16.35
CA THR A 160 26.86 -17.78 -15.99
C THR A 160 27.30 -16.50 -16.71
N SER A 161 26.43 -15.89 -17.53
CA SER A 161 26.77 -14.62 -18.18
C SER A 161 26.62 -13.48 -17.17
N PRO A 162 27.56 -12.52 -17.09
CA PRO A 162 27.28 -11.27 -16.41
C PRO A 162 26.05 -10.66 -17.09
N GLU A 163 24.96 -10.53 -16.33
CA GLU A 163 23.74 -9.91 -16.84
C GLU A 163 24.11 -8.47 -17.20
N SER A 164 23.90 -8.08 -18.46
CA SER A 164 24.03 -6.68 -18.87
C SER A 164 23.19 -5.85 -17.90
N GLN A 165 23.82 -5.01 -17.08
CA GLN A 165 23.14 -4.26 -16.03
C GLN A 165 22.04 -3.40 -16.67
N THR A 166 20.82 -3.88 -16.58
CA THR A 166 19.65 -3.32 -17.24
C THR A 166 18.58 -3.22 -16.18
N SER A 167 17.79 -2.16 -16.22
CA SER A 167 16.58 -2.02 -15.44
C SER A 167 15.37 -1.89 -16.36
N ALA A 168 14.18 -2.15 -15.83
CA ALA A 168 12.92 -1.97 -16.55
C ALA A 168 12.19 -0.73 -16.02
N ILE A 169 11.85 0.21 -16.91
CA ILE A 169 11.16 1.45 -16.55
C ILE A 169 9.71 1.44 -17.03
N LEU A 170 8.79 1.80 -16.13
CA LEU A 170 7.37 2.06 -16.42
C LEU A 170 7.03 3.46 -15.92
N ARG A 171 6.58 4.37 -16.79
CA ARG A 171 6.38 5.78 -16.45
C ARG A 171 5.07 6.38 -16.94
N VAL A 172 4.72 7.52 -16.34
CA VAL A 172 3.66 8.41 -16.81
C VAL A 172 4.19 9.27 -17.98
N SER A 173 3.31 9.60 -18.94
CA SER A 173 3.66 10.51 -20.02
C SER A 173 3.87 11.93 -19.51
N THR A 174 5.01 12.53 -19.85
CA THR A 174 5.32 13.94 -19.56
C THR A 174 4.95 14.88 -20.70
N ALA A 175 4.48 14.34 -21.84
CA ALA A 175 4.11 15.14 -22.99
C ALA A 175 2.87 16.02 -22.69
N PRO A 176 2.73 17.18 -23.38
CA PRO A 176 1.49 17.94 -23.37
C PRO A 176 0.30 17.08 -23.82
N LEU A 177 -0.84 17.24 -23.16
CA LEU A 177 -2.06 16.52 -23.53
C LEU A 177 -2.87 17.28 -24.57
N ALA A 178 -3.54 16.52 -25.45
CA ALA A 178 -4.58 17.07 -26.30
C ALA A 178 -5.71 17.66 -25.44
N HIS A 179 -6.33 18.75 -25.89
CA HIS A 179 -7.37 19.44 -25.13
C HIS A 179 -8.55 18.54 -24.74
N ASN A 180 -8.91 17.59 -25.61
CA ASN A 180 -9.99 16.63 -25.41
C ASN A 180 -9.54 15.30 -24.78
N ALA A 181 -8.29 15.20 -24.28
CA ALA A 181 -7.82 14.01 -23.61
C ALA A 181 -8.68 13.72 -22.36
N THR A 182 -9.03 12.45 -22.19
CA THR A 182 -9.84 11.93 -21.07
C THR A 182 -8.98 11.42 -19.91
N GLY A 183 -7.66 11.40 -20.09
CA GLY A 183 -6.70 11.03 -19.06
C GLY A 183 -5.28 11.16 -19.59
N ARG A 184 -4.30 11.22 -18.68
CA ARG A 184 -2.88 11.23 -19.04
C ARG A 184 -2.40 9.79 -19.34
N PRO A 185 -1.65 9.54 -20.41
CA PRO A 185 -1.12 8.21 -20.70
C PRO A 185 -0.24 7.68 -19.58
N SER A 186 -0.51 6.45 -19.17
CA SER A 186 0.25 5.68 -18.18
C SER A 186 0.12 4.19 -18.52
N VAL A 187 0.62 3.31 -17.66
CA VAL A 187 0.65 1.87 -17.90
C VAL A 187 0.18 1.11 -16.67
N ARG A 188 -0.58 0.05 -16.90
CA ARG A 188 -0.95 -0.97 -15.91
C ARG A 188 -0.65 -2.35 -16.49
N ILE A 189 0.22 -3.10 -15.82
CA ILE A 189 0.64 -4.44 -16.22
C ILE A 189 0.24 -5.46 -15.17
N ALA A 190 -0.09 -6.68 -15.60
CA ALA A 190 -0.42 -7.79 -14.72
C ALA A 190 0.30 -9.07 -15.16
N SER A 191 0.95 -9.79 -14.24
CA SER A 191 1.75 -10.98 -14.56
C SER A 191 0.91 -12.02 -15.27
N THR A 192 1.46 -12.71 -16.26
CA THR A 192 0.76 -13.81 -16.95
C THR A 192 0.53 -15.02 -16.05
N ARG A 193 1.41 -15.20 -15.05
CA ARG A 193 1.31 -16.24 -14.02
C ARG A 193 0.52 -15.79 -12.81
N THR A 194 -0.04 -16.78 -12.11
CA THR A 194 -0.74 -16.65 -10.83
C THR A 194 -0.01 -17.42 -9.73
N TYR A 195 -0.17 -17.00 -8.48
CA TYR A 195 0.55 -17.52 -7.32
C TYR A 195 -0.40 -17.75 -6.14
N ASN A 196 -0.12 -18.77 -5.33
CA ASN A 196 -0.97 -19.17 -4.20
C ASN A 196 -0.40 -18.71 -2.84
N THR A 197 -1.06 -19.07 -1.74
CA THR A 197 -0.74 -18.66 -0.37
C THR A 197 0.45 -19.40 0.26
N THR A 198 1.39 -19.90 -0.56
CA THR A 198 2.64 -20.55 -0.14
C THR A 198 3.83 -19.91 -0.85
N THR A 199 3.75 -18.59 -1.07
CA THR A 199 4.62 -17.86 -1.99
C THR A 199 5.38 -16.77 -1.28
N LEU A 200 6.67 -16.64 -1.60
CA LEU A 200 7.51 -15.52 -1.21
C LEU A 200 7.89 -14.75 -2.48
N PHE A 201 7.59 -13.46 -2.50
CA PHE A 201 7.94 -12.54 -3.58
C PHE A 201 9.10 -11.66 -3.14
N LEU A 202 10.06 -11.44 -4.02
CA LEU A 202 11.14 -10.48 -3.86
C LEU A 202 11.11 -9.49 -5.04
N PHE A 203 10.98 -8.21 -4.73
CA PHE A 203 10.87 -7.13 -5.70
C PHE A 203 12.05 -6.16 -5.55
N SER A 204 13.00 -6.18 -6.50
CA SER A 204 14.09 -5.19 -6.54
C SER A 204 13.60 -3.93 -7.24
N ILE A 205 13.60 -2.82 -6.50
CA ILE A 205 12.99 -1.54 -6.91
C ILE A 205 14.05 -0.46 -6.74
N LEU A 206 14.49 0.12 -7.84
CA LEU A 206 15.49 1.19 -7.88
C LEU A 206 14.85 2.57 -7.74
N HIS A 207 13.62 2.72 -8.24
CA HIS A 207 12.88 3.97 -8.22
C HIS A 207 11.38 3.73 -8.07
N THR A 208 10.73 4.59 -7.28
CA THR A 208 9.27 4.62 -7.08
C THR A 208 8.68 5.92 -7.63
N PRO A 209 7.52 5.90 -8.28
CA PRO A 209 6.87 7.10 -8.77
C PRO A 209 6.43 8.01 -7.63
N HIS A 210 6.62 9.32 -7.74
CA HIS A 210 5.97 10.27 -6.85
C HIS A 210 5.67 11.60 -7.56
N GLY A 211 4.77 12.38 -6.96
CA GLY A 211 4.38 13.70 -7.47
C GLY A 211 2.90 13.96 -7.29
N CYS A 212 2.52 15.23 -7.25
CA CYS A 212 1.11 15.61 -7.09
C CYS A 212 0.23 14.94 -8.15
N GLY A 213 -0.82 14.28 -7.68
CA GLY A 213 -1.80 13.58 -8.51
C GLY A 213 -1.40 12.14 -8.87
N THR A 214 -0.23 11.65 -8.48
CA THR A 214 0.15 10.24 -8.73
C THR A 214 -0.55 9.28 -7.76
N TRP A 215 -0.91 8.08 -8.25
CA TRP A 215 -1.36 6.94 -7.45
C TRP A 215 -0.69 5.65 -7.94
N PRO A 216 0.60 5.48 -7.64
CA PRO A 216 1.37 4.29 -7.98
C PRO A 216 1.08 3.10 -7.05
N ALA A 217 1.07 1.90 -7.63
CA ALA A 217 0.92 0.66 -6.87
C ALA A 217 1.72 -0.49 -7.50
N LEU A 218 2.40 -1.26 -6.64
CA LEU A 218 2.84 -2.64 -6.86
C LEU A 218 2.09 -3.52 -5.85
N TRP A 219 1.31 -4.47 -6.36
CA TRP A 219 0.31 -5.18 -5.58
C TRP A 219 0.03 -6.57 -6.14
N LEU A 220 -0.67 -7.39 -5.35
CA LEU A 220 -1.08 -8.74 -5.74
C LEU A 220 -2.60 -8.80 -5.81
N LEU A 221 -3.14 -9.26 -6.93
CA LEU A 221 -4.58 -9.28 -7.19
C LEU A 221 -5.08 -10.69 -7.50
N GLY A 222 -6.05 -11.17 -6.73
CA GLY A 222 -6.78 -12.39 -7.01
C GLY A 222 -8.01 -12.18 -7.90
N PRO A 223 -8.66 -13.27 -8.36
CA PRO A 223 -9.80 -13.19 -9.27
C PRO A 223 -11.09 -12.75 -8.57
N LYS A 224 -11.97 -12.06 -9.32
CA LYS A 224 -13.30 -11.60 -8.84
C LYS A 224 -13.18 -10.73 -7.58
N TRP A 225 -12.56 -9.57 -7.73
CA TRP A 225 -12.38 -8.63 -6.63
C TRP A 225 -13.71 -8.30 -5.92
N PRO A 226 -13.75 -8.23 -4.57
CA PRO A 226 -12.65 -8.45 -3.61
C PRO A 226 -12.55 -9.92 -3.13
N ALA A 227 -13.32 -10.84 -3.71
CA ALA A 227 -13.44 -12.20 -3.21
C ALA A 227 -12.20 -13.08 -3.44
N GLY A 228 -11.31 -12.69 -4.34
CA GLY A 228 -9.99 -13.31 -4.53
C GLY A 228 -8.86 -12.65 -3.73
N GLY A 229 -9.17 -11.56 -3.02
CA GLY A 229 -8.22 -10.81 -2.22
C GLY A 229 -7.33 -9.87 -3.05
N GLU A 230 -6.82 -8.86 -2.37
CA GLU A 230 -5.85 -7.89 -2.86
C GLU A 230 -4.84 -7.59 -1.74
N ILE A 231 -3.56 -7.56 -2.10
CA ILE A 231 -2.44 -7.29 -1.20
C ILE A 231 -1.64 -6.14 -1.81
N ASP A 232 -1.77 -4.95 -1.24
CA ASP A 232 -1.01 -3.77 -1.62
C ASP A 232 0.34 -3.82 -0.94
N VAL A 233 1.37 -4.10 -1.74
CA VAL A 233 2.74 -4.30 -1.25
C VAL A 233 3.45 -2.97 -1.12
N LEU A 234 3.31 -2.14 -2.16
CA LEU A 234 3.93 -0.85 -2.26
C LEU A 234 2.94 0.11 -2.94
N GLU A 235 2.28 0.95 -2.16
CA GLU A 235 1.25 1.87 -2.61
C GLU A 235 1.37 3.22 -1.90
N ALA A 236 1.22 4.29 -2.66
CA ALA A 236 1.19 5.64 -2.13
C ALA A 236 0.35 6.54 -3.04
N VAL A 237 0.08 7.75 -2.55
CA VAL A 237 -0.59 8.79 -3.32
C VAL A 237 0.18 10.09 -3.25
N ASN A 238 0.04 10.89 -4.30
CA ASN A 238 0.64 12.21 -4.46
C ASN A 238 2.17 12.16 -4.23
N LYS A 239 2.69 12.92 -3.27
CA LYS A 239 4.13 13.00 -3.02
C LYS A 239 4.68 11.76 -2.31
N GLY A 240 3.83 10.89 -1.76
CA GLY A 240 4.26 9.73 -0.98
C GLY A 240 5.11 10.09 0.24
N ASP A 241 4.98 11.32 0.76
CA ASP A 241 5.81 11.91 1.82
C ASP A 241 5.51 11.34 3.22
N THR A 242 4.52 10.46 3.32
CA THR A 242 4.21 9.69 4.54
C THR A 242 4.76 8.25 4.49
N GLY A 243 5.42 7.87 3.40
CA GLY A 243 5.92 6.51 3.18
C GLY A 243 4.92 5.58 2.52
N ASN A 244 5.26 4.29 2.51
CA ASN A 244 4.47 3.22 1.90
C ASN A 244 3.22 2.87 2.72
N SER A 245 2.07 2.73 2.08
CA SER A 245 0.89 2.09 2.64
C SER A 245 0.81 0.63 2.18
N MET A 246 0.92 -0.31 3.12
CA MET A 246 0.67 -1.73 2.86
C MET A 246 -0.71 -2.10 3.36
N THR A 247 -1.57 -2.64 2.50
CA THR A 247 -2.98 -2.84 2.79
C THR A 247 -3.48 -4.19 2.29
N LEU A 248 -4.46 -4.77 2.99
CA LEU A 248 -5.22 -5.90 2.47
C LEU A 248 -6.68 -5.52 2.24
N HIS A 249 -7.22 -5.97 1.11
CA HIS A 249 -8.63 -5.87 0.78
C HIS A 249 -9.23 -7.26 0.53
N THR A 250 -10.38 -7.52 1.13
CA THR A 250 -11.03 -8.84 1.14
C THR A 250 -12.55 -8.72 1.11
N ALA A 251 -13.22 -9.84 0.85
CA ALA A 251 -14.63 -9.99 1.21
C ALA A 251 -14.81 -10.06 2.75
N ARG A 252 -16.05 -9.95 3.23
CA ARG A 252 -16.36 -9.92 4.66
C ARG A 252 -15.77 -11.10 5.43
N GLY A 253 -15.14 -10.81 6.58
CA GLY A 253 -14.73 -11.82 7.58
C GLY A 253 -13.23 -11.97 7.80
N CYS A 254 -12.41 -11.01 7.36
CA CYS A 254 -10.97 -10.94 7.61
C CYS A 254 -10.67 -9.67 8.43
N THR A 255 -10.08 -9.80 9.62
CA THR A 255 -9.73 -8.66 10.48
C THR A 255 -8.42 -8.85 11.24
N MET A 256 -7.72 -7.74 11.47
CA MET A 256 -6.50 -7.61 12.24
C MET A 256 -6.76 -7.23 13.70
N SER A 257 -7.80 -7.80 14.32
CA SER A 257 -8.23 -7.77 15.74
C SER A 257 -7.87 -6.58 16.64
N SER A 258 -6.59 -6.26 16.84
CA SER A 258 -6.07 -5.13 17.59
C SER A 258 -4.61 -4.83 17.19
N GLN A 259 -4.05 -3.69 17.62
CA GLN A 259 -2.62 -3.41 17.38
C GLN A 259 -1.70 -4.48 18.02
N ARG A 260 -2.08 -5.05 19.16
CA ARG A 260 -1.28 -6.07 19.87
C ARG A 260 -1.16 -7.39 19.09
N SER A 261 -2.04 -7.65 18.12
CA SER A 261 -1.93 -8.86 17.30
C SER A 261 -0.87 -8.75 16.20
N ARG A 262 -0.45 -7.54 15.82
CA ARG A 262 0.57 -7.33 14.78
C ARG A 262 1.91 -6.98 15.42
N ARG A 263 2.98 -7.70 15.06
CA ARG A 263 4.36 -7.42 15.47
C ARG A 263 5.16 -6.99 14.24
N HIS A 264 5.26 -5.68 14.07
CA HIS A 264 5.83 -5.08 12.88
C HIS A 264 6.40 -3.68 13.19
N LEU A 265 7.22 -3.15 12.30
CA LEU A 265 7.89 -1.85 12.45
C LEU A 265 6.99 -0.67 12.04
N GLY A 266 6.04 -0.90 11.13
CA GLY A 266 5.11 0.11 10.65
C GLY A 266 4.01 0.49 11.64
N THR A 267 3.25 1.53 11.30
CA THR A 267 2.11 2.01 12.09
C THR A 267 0.80 1.47 11.54
N ALA A 268 0.14 0.59 12.28
CA ALA A 268 -1.22 0.15 11.98
C ALA A 268 -2.21 1.33 11.87
N LYS A 269 -2.97 1.41 10.77
CA LYS A 269 -3.96 2.47 10.52
C LYS A 269 -5.40 2.00 10.57
N THR A 270 -5.66 0.80 10.06
CA THR A 270 -6.99 0.18 10.02
C THR A 270 -6.92 -1.31 10.33
N TRP A 271 -8.05 -1.94 10.68
CA TRP A 271 -8.10 -3.31 11.22
C TRP A 271 -9.08 -4.22 10.49
N ASP A 272 -10.14 -3.71 9.88
CA ASP A 272 -11.07 -4.52 9.08
C ASP A 272 -10.60 -4.52 7.63
N CYS A 273 -10.37 -5.70 7.07
CA CYS A 273 -9.89 -5.84 5.70
C CYS A 273 -11.04 -5.91 4.69
N TRP A 274 -12.30 -5.84 5.15
CA TRP A 274 -13.45 -5.91 4.27
C TRP A 274 -13.62 -4.61 3.47
N ASN A 275 -13.60 -4.74 2.14
CA ASN A 275 -13.66 -3.62 1.19
C ASN A 275 -14.89 -2.69 1.37
N ALA A 276 -16.02 -3.19 1.88
CA ALA A 276 -17.23 -2.40 2.05
C ALA A 276 -17.27 -1.64 3.39
N THR A 277 -16.18 -1.67 4.17
CA THR A 277 -16.04 -0.90 5.41
C THR A 277 -15.10 0.27 5.21
N ASN A 278 -15.31 1.33 6.00
CA ASN A 278 -14.42 2.50 6.05
C ASN A 278 -14.05 3.05 4.67
N TRP A 279 -15.00 3.06 3.73
CA TRP A 279 -14.77 3.56 2.36
C TRP A 279 -13.67 2.82 1.61
N ASN A 280 -13.64 1.49 1.73
CA ASN A 280 -12.61 0.64 1.13
C ASN A 280 -11.20 0.94 1.64
N ALA A 281 -11.04 1.39 2.88
CA ALA A 281 -9.70 1.61 3.45
C ALA A 281 -8.89 0.31 3.65
N GLY A 282 -9.55 -0.86 3.63
CA GLY A 282 -8.92 -2.13 3.96
C GLY A 282 -8.29 -2.15 5.36
N CYS A 283 -7.42 -3.13 5.61
CA CYS A 283 -6.62 -3.18 6.83
C CYS A 283 -5.17 -2.83 6.50
N GLY A 284 -4.76 -1.61 6.87
CA GLY A 284 -3.53 -0.98 6.43
C GLY A 284 -2.48 -0.83 7.53
N VAL A 285 -1.23 -0.79 7.10
CA VAL A 285 -0.03 -0.46 7.87
C VAL A 285 0.75 0.58 7.06
N GLN A 286 1.08 1.70 7.72
CA GLN A 286 1.89 2.77 7.13
C GLN A 286 3.36 2.59 7.52
N GLY A 287 4.27 2.61 6.55
CA GLY A 287 5.70 2.73 6.76
C GLY A 287 6.13 4.13 7.18
N GLN A 288 7.43 4.36 7.29
CA GLN A 288 8.00 5.71 7.48
C GLN A 288 8.39 6.30 6.12
N GLN A 289 8.77 7.59 6.08
CA GLN A 289 9.04 8.30 4.83
C GLN A 289 10.11 7.63 3.95
N GLU A 290 11.11 6.98 4.54
CA GLU A 290 12.16 6.23 3.83
C GLU A 290 11.67 4.98 3.10
N THR A 291 10.42 4.57 3.30
CA THR A 291 9.82 3.40 2.65
C THR A 291 9.21 3.71 1.29
N TYR A 292 9.14 4.97 0.85
CA TYR A 292 8.58 5.32 -0.45
C TYR A 292 9.09 6.68 -0.97
N GLY A 293 8.93 6.91 -2.27
CA GLY A 293 9.03 8.24 -2.89
C GLY A 293 10.43 8.81 -2.85
N GLU A 294 10.52 10.14 -2.75
CA GLU A 294 11.79 10.88 -2.86
C GLU A 294 12.89 10.35 -1.93
N VAL A 295 12.57 10.01 -0.67
CA VAL A 295 13.57 9.51 0.29
C VAL A 295 14.02 8.10 -0.06
N PHE A 296 13.11 7.22 -0.48
CA PHE A 296 13.47 5.89 -0.95
C PHE A 296 14.35 5.95 -2.20
N ASN A 297 13.97 6.79 -3.16
CA ASN A 297 14.69 6.98 -4.42
C ASN A 297 16.09 7.58 -4.19
N ALA A 298 16.21 8.58 -3.32
CA ALA A 298 17.48 9.20 -2.95
C ALA A 298 18.45 8.22 -2.25
N ASN A 299 17.91 7.19 -1.59
CA ASN A 299 18.71 6.12 -0.98
C ASN A 299 19.11 5.01 -1.97
N GLY A 300 18.77 5.15 -3.26
CA GLY A 300 19.06 4.17 -4.30
C GLY A 300 18.07 3.01 -4.37
N GLY A 301 16.89 3.18 -3.75
CA GLY A 301 15.85 2.17 -3.69
C GLY A 301 16.15 1.04 -2.72
N GLY A 302 15.67 -0.17 -3.05
CA GLY A 302 15.82 -1.34 -2.20
C GLY A 302 15.02 -2.56 -2.65
N LEU A 303 14.86 -3.50 -1.71
CA LEU A 303 14.17 -4.76 -1.91
C LEU A 303 12.90 -4.81 -1.05
N TYR A 304 11.76 -5.03 -1.68
CA TYR A 304 10.53 -5.41 -0.99
C TYR A 304 10.35 -6.92 -1.02
N ALA A 305 10.13 -7.53 0.15
CA ALA A 305 9.84 -8.95 0.26
C ALA A 305 8.44 -9.17 0.84
N VAL A 306 7.66 -10.07 0.23
CA VAL A 306 6.29 -10.39 0.66
C VAL A 306 6.15 -11.89 0.82
N GLU A 307 5.93 -12.34 2.05
CA GLU A 307 5.65 -13.74 2.35
C GLU A 307 4.14 -13.90 2.56
N VAL A 308 3.51 -14.73 1.73
CA VAL A 308 2.10 -15.10 1.83
C VAL A 308 2.03 -16.56 2.29
N ARG A 309 1.50 -16.77 3.49
CA ARG A 309 1.33 -18.08 4.14
C ARG A 309 -0.04 -18.19 4.80
N ASP A 310 -0.45 -19.40 5.13
CA ASP A 310 -1.69 -19.63 5.90
C ASP A 310 -1.62 -19.00 7.30
N GLU A 311 -0.42 -18.89 7.89
CA GLU A 311 -0.23 -18.22 9.18
C GLU A 311 -0.41 -16.69 9.10
N GLY A 312 -0.30 -16.09 7.92
CA GLY A 312 -0.41 -14.65 7.72
C GLY A 312 0.39 -14.13 6.53
N ILE A 313 0.31 -12.82 6.33
CA ILE A 313 1.05 -12.10 5.30
C ILE A 313 2.05 -11.16 5.97
N ARG A 314 3.30 -11.18 5.51
CA ARG A 314 4.38 -10.35 6.05
C ARG A 314 5.09 -9.60 4.93
N VAL A 315 5.36 -8.31 5.15
CA VAL A 315 6.05 -7.44 4.20
C VAL A 315 7.29 -6.87 4.84
N TRP A 316 8.45 -7.01 4.19
CA TRP A 316 9.70 -6.37 4.58
C TRP A 316 10.14 -5.37 3.51
N MET A 317 10.87 -4.35 3.96
CA MET A 317 11.64 -3.46 3.11
C MET A 317 13.09 -3.51 3.61
N PHE A 318 14.02 -3.77 2.69
CA PHE A 318 15.45 -3.66 2.95
C PHE A 318 16.01 -2.58 2.02
N GLY A 319 16.77 -1.64 2.58
CA GLY A 319 17.60 -0.76 1.75
C GLY A 319 18.61 -1.60 0.98
N GLU A 320 19.11 -1.10 -0.16
CA GLU A 320 20.00 -1.86 -1.04
C GLU A 320 21.23 -2.42 -0.31
N ARG A 321 21.73 -1.75 0.74
CA ARG A 321 22.89 -2.21 1.53
C ARG A 321 22.54 -3.21 2.64
N ASP A 322 21.26 -3.31 2.99
CA ASP A 322 20.76 -4.09 4.13
C ASP A 322 20.05 -5.37 3.70
N VAL A 323 20.04 -5.69 2.40
CA VAL A 323 19.48 -6.94 1.88
C VAL A 323 20.19 -8.14 2.53
N PRO A 324 19.45 -9.06 3.19
CA PRO A 324 20.02 -10.22 3.87
C PRO A 324 20.90 -11.11 2.98
N GLY A 325 21.93 -11.72 3.56
CA GLY A 325 22.89 -12.54 2.82
C GLY A 325 22.28 -13.78 2.17
N ASP A 326 21.30 -14.40 2.83
CA ASP A 326 20.53 -15.56 2.35
C ASP A 326 19.64 -15.21 1.14
N VAL A 327 19.12 -13.97 1.09
CA VAL A 327 18.46 -13.45 -0.10
C VAL A 327 19.46 -13.37 -1.25
N ARG A 328 20.64 -12.75 -1.03
CA ARG A 328 21.67 -12.62 -2.06
C ARG A 328 22.23 -13.95 -2.54
N SER A 329 22.24 -14.98 -1.70
CA SER A 329 22.64 -16.34 -2.11
C SER A 329 21.54 -17.12 -2.82
N GLY A 330 20.33 -16.54 -2.98
CA GLY A 330 19.20 -17.18 -3.65
C GLY A 330 18.50 -18.25 -2.79
N THR A 331 18.70 -18.23 -1.48
CA THR A 331 18.16 -19.19 -0.51
C THR A 331 17.44 -18.46 0.64
N PRO A 332 16.40 -17.67 0.34
CA PRO A 332 15.79 -16.79 1.33
C PRO A 332 15.14 -17.56 2.49
N ASP A 333 15.36 -17.10 3.71
CA ASP A 333 14.80 -17.61 4.97
C ASP A 333 14.17 -16.47 5.78
N PRO A 334 12.88 -16.18 5.59
CA PRO A 334 12.16 -15.13 6.33
C PRO A 334 12.13 -15.33 7.85
N SER A 335 12.50 -16.51 8.38
CA SER A 335 12.50 -16.74 9.83
C SER A 335 13.65 -16.03 10.56
N ILE A 336 14.69 -15.61 9.82
CA ILE A 336 15.87 -14.94 10.38
C ILE A 336 15.94 -13.43 10.07
N TRP A 337 14.98 -12.88 9.32
CA TRP A 337 14.98 -11.46 8.91
C TRP A 337 14.51 -10.48 9.99
N GLY A 338 14.07 -10.98 11.15
CA GLY A 338 13.55 -10.14 12.23
C GLY A 338 12.13 -9.63 11.97
N LEU A 339 11.80 -8.47 12.53
CA LEU A 339 10.44 -7.91 12.44
C LEU A 339 10.15 -7.40 11.02
N PRO A 340 8.99 -7.74 10.44
CA PRO A 340 8.56 -7.17 9.17
C PRO A 340 8.17 -5.70 9.30
N LEU A 341 8.14 -4.98 8.18
CA LEU A 341 7.56 -3.64 8.09
C LEU A 341 6.05 -3.68 8.34
N ALA A 342 5.36 -4.67 7.77
CA ALA A 342 3.95 -4.94 8.02
C ALA A 342 3.69 -6.43 8.28
N GLU A 343 2.79 -6.72 9.22
CA GLU A 343 2.30 -8.07 9.49
C GLU A 343 0.77 -8.08 9.52
N PHE A 344 0.19 -9.06 8.83
CA PHE A 344 -1.23 -9.36 8.82
C PHE A 344 -1.47 -10.81 9.26
N PRO A 345 -1.65 -11.06 10.57
CA PRO A 345 -1.78 -12.41 11.11
C PRO A 345 -3.05 -13.13 10.64
N GLY A 346 -2.94 -14.40 10.28
CA GLY A 346 -4.03 -15.22 9.77
C GLY A 346 -5.07 -15.67 10.81
N ALA A 347 -4.81 -15.47 12.11
CA ALA A 347 -5.65 -16.00 13.20
C ALA A 347 -7.13 -15.53 13.15
N GLN A 348 -7.39 -14.36 12.59
CA GLN A 348 -8.75 -13.81 12.36
C GLN A 348 -8.98 -13.43 10.88
N CYS A 349 -8.13 -13.96 10.01
CA CYS A 349 -8.17 -13.78 8.57
C CYS A 349 -7.55 -15.01 7.91
N GLU A 350 -8.36 -16.03 7.65
CA GLU A 350 -7.89 -17.27 7.04
C GLU A 350 -7.34 -16.99 5.63
N VAL A 351 -6.01 -16.94 5.48
CA VAL A 351 -5.36 -16.43 4.25
C VAL A 351 -5.78 -17.25 3.03
N GLY A 352 -5.76 -18.59 3.11
CA GLY A 352 -6.19 -19.48 2.02
C GLY A 352 -7.66 -19.35 1.60
N LYS A 353 -8.52 -18.76 2.45
CA LYS A 353 -9.92 -18.48 2.11
C LYS A 353 -10.07 -17.19 1.30
N PHE A 354 -9.30 -16.16 1.66
CA PHE A 354 -9.47 -14.81 1.11
C PHE A 354 -8.55 -14.52 -0.07
N PHE A 355 -7.40 -15.17 -0.15
CA PHE A 355 -6.38 -14.93 -1.18
C PHE A 355 -6.12 -16.20 -1.99
N ARG A 356 -6.18 -16.09 -3.32
CA ARG A 356 -5.89 -17.21 -4.24
C ARG A 356 -5.56 -16.68 -5.63
N ASP A 357 -4.81 -17.46 -6.39
CA ASP A 357 -4.49 -17.18 -7.80
C ASP A 357 -4.02 -15.73 -8.03
N LEU A 358 -3.15 -15.23 -7.15
CA LEU A 358 -2.70 -13.86 -7.12
C LEU A 358 -1.80 -13.56 -8.32
N ARG A 359 -2.11 -12.48 -9.05
CA ARG A 359 -1.24 -11.93 -10.10
C ARG A 359 -0.48 -10.73 -9.54
N ILE A 360 0.78 -10.57 -9.93
CA ILE A 360 1.53 -9.34 -9.66
C ILE A 360 0.99 -8.25 -10.58
N VAL A 361 0.63 -7.10 -10.03
CA VAL A 361 0.15 -5.93 -10.77
C VAL A 361 1.03 -4.74 -10.46
N VAL A 362 1.39 -3.98 -11.50
CA VAL A 362 2.09 -2.70 -11.37
C VAL A 362 1.36 -1.66 -12.19
N ASN A 363 1.09 -0.49 -11.60
CA ASN A 363 0.54 0.64 -12.32
C ASN A 363 0.97 1.98 -11.72
N ILE A 364 0.68 3.04 -12.48
CA ILE A 364 0.62 4.42 -11.98
C ILE A 364 -0.73 4.99 -12.38
N GLY A 365 -1.68 4.97 -11.45
CA GLY A 365 -2.93 5.72 -11.56
C GLY A 365 -2.69 7.21 -11.35
N LEU A 366 -3.69 8.03 -11.66
CA LEU A 366 -3.60 9.49 -11.50
C LEU A 366 -4.93 10.04 -10.97
N CYS A 367 -4.89 10.84 -9.92
CA CYS A 367 -6.09 11.34 -9.23
C CYS A 367 -7.02 10.21 -8.76
N GLY A 368 -8.25 10.19 -9.25
CA GLY A 368 -9.23 9.17 -8.89
C GLY A 368 -9.63 9.24 -7.42
N ASP A 369 -10.15 8.12 -6.95
CA ASP A 369 -10.91 8.07 -5.71
C ASP A 369 -10.10 8.35 -4.46
N TRP A 370 -8.79 8.08 -4.53
CA TRP A 370 -7.89 8.30 -3.43
C TRP A 370 -6.97 9.51 -3.65
N ALA A 371 -6.06 9.47 -4.63
CA ALA A 371 -5.07 10.53 -4.79
C ALA A 371 -5.70 11.89 -5.12
N GLY A 372 -6.85 11.89 -5.82
CA GLY A 372 -7.60 13.09 -6.18
C GLY A 372 -8.61 13.57 -5.14
N ALA A 373 -8.82 12.83 -4.05
CA ALA A 373 -9.77 13.22 -3.01
C ALA A 373 -9.35 14.55 -2.35
N PRO A 374 -10.25 15.53 -2.13
CA PRO A 374 -9.88 16.87 -1.67
C PRO A 374 -9.00 16.91 -0.41
N GLY A 375 -9.33 16.13 0.62
CA GLY A 375 -8.54 16.06 1.87
C GLY A 375 -7.20 15.32 1.73
N VAL A 376 -7.02 14.53 0.67
CA VAL A 376 -5.78 13.77 0.40
C VAL A 376 -4.85 14.59 -0.49
N TYR A 377 -5.39 15.23 -1.52
CA TYR A 377 -4.64 16.03 -2.49
C TYR A 377 -4.21 17.38 -1.92
N GLU A 378 -5.16 18.20 -1.47
CA GLU A 378 -4.91 19.59 -1.09
C GLU A 378 -4.40 19.69 0.35
N GLU A 379 -5.07 19.02 1.30
CA GLU A 379 -4.72 19.12 2.72
C GLU A 379 -3.57 18.19 3.09
N GLY A 380 -3.68 16.90 2.72
CA GLY A 380 -2.68 15.87 3.03
C GLY A 380 -1.34 16.12 2.33
N ALA A 381 -1.34 16.10 0.99
CA ALA A 381 -0.12 16.23 0.21
C ALA A 381 0.31 17.69 -0.08
N LYS A 382 -0.52 18.68 0.29
CA LYS A 382 -0.27 20.10 0.02
C LYS A 382 -0.02 20.36 -1.47
N CYS A 383 -0.83 19.76 -2.32
CA CYS A 383 -0.83 19.99 -3.75
C CYS A 383 -1.82 21.11 -4.09
N SER A 384 -1.46 21.96 -5.05
CA SER A 384 -2.24 23.14 -5.40
C SER A 384 -3.31 22.84 -6.46
N GLY A 385 -4.47 23.49 -6.32
CA GLY A 385 -5.56 23.41 -7.30
C GLY A 385 -6.27 22.06 -7.31
N LYS A 386 -7.04 21.79 -8.37
CA LYS A 386 -7.70 20.49 -8.55
C LYS A 386 -6.73 19.48 -9.14
N CYS A 387 -6.81 18.23 -8.66
CA CYS A 387 -5.94 17.16 -9.14
C CYS A 387 -6.00 16.99 -10.67
N GLU A 388 -7.20 16.90 -11.25
CA GLU A 388 -7.33 16.69 -12.70
C GLU A 388 -6.79 17.87 -13.51
N ASP A 389 -6.97 19.11 -13.03
CA ASP A 389 -6.41 20.29 -13.67
C ASP A 389 -4.87 20.28 -13.61
N TRP A 390 -4.30 19.83 -12.49
CA TRP A 390 -2.86 19.66 -12.35
C TRP A 390 -2.34 18.62 -13.33
N VAL A 391 -2.89 17.40 -13.28
CA VAL A 391 -2.48 16.29 -14.15
C VAL A 391 -2.66 16.64 -15.63
N ARG A 392 -3.72 17.37 -15.99
CA ARG A 392 -3.94 17.79 -17.39
C ARG A 392 -2.87 18.74 -17.89
N ASN A 393 -2.52 19.74 -17.09
CA ASN A 393 -1.79 20.92 -17.57
C ASN A 393 -0.28 20.90 -17.27
N HIS A 394 0.19 20.05 -16.36
CA HIS A 394 1.60 20.03 -15.91
C HIS A 394 2.26 18.68 -16.23
N GLY A 395 2.41 18.37 -17.51
CA GLY A 395 3.01 17.11 -17.95
C GLY A 395 4.45 16.93 -17.46
N GLU A 396 5.22 18.02 -17.45
CA GLU A 396 6.58 18.10 -16.95
C GLU A 396 6.70 17.72 -15.46
N SER A 397 5.64 17.86 -14.66
CA SER A 397 5.67 17.49 -13.24
C SER A 397 5.74 15.98 -13.00
N PHE A 398 5.60 15.15 -14.04
CA PHE A 398 5.64 13.69 -13.98
C PHE A 398 7.01 13.09 -14.35
N GLU A 399 8.08 13.88 -14.36
CA GLU A 399 9.45 13.38 -14.60
C GLU A 399 9.85 12.29 -13.59
N GLU A 400 9.51 12.48 -12.31
CA GLU A 400 9.76 11.52 -11.22
C GLU A 400 8.62 10.49 -11.05
N ALA A 401 7.64 10.47 -11.97
CA ALA A 401 6.52 9.53 -11.92
C ALA A 401 6.82 8.27 -12.74
N TYR A 402 7.85 7.52 -12.30
CA TYR A 402 8.23 6.25 -12.91
C TYR A 402 8.69 5.21 -11.89
N TRP A 403 8.38 3.97 -12.20
CA TRP A 403 8.97 2.80 -11.59
C TRP A 403 10.26 2.44 -12.32
N GLU A 404 11.28 2.03 -11.58
CA GLU A 404 12.46 1.37 -12.14
C GLU A 404 12.74 0.08 -11.37
N PHE A 405 12.77 -1.05 -12.06
CA PHE A 405 12.92 -2.37 -11.45
C PHE A 405 14.23 -3.05 -11.86
N GLY A 406 14.92 -3.62 -10.87
CA GLY A 406 16.07 -4.51 -11.07
C GLY A 406 15.66 -5.95 -11.43
N GLY A 407 14.40 -6.32 -11.16
CA GLY A 407 13.83 -7.63 -11.45
C GLY A 407 13.10 -8.21 -10.25
N PHE A 408 12.26 -9.22 -10.52
CA PHE A 408 11.48 -9.91 -9.48
C PHE A 408 11.81 -11.41 -9.42
N TRP A 409 11.73 -11.97 -8.22
CA TRP A 409 11.90 -13.41 -7.97
C TRP A 409 10.76 -13.92 -7.12
N VAL A 410 10.25 -15.09 -7.49
CA VAL A 410 9.12 -15.71 -6.81
C VAL A 410 9.54 -17.11 -6.38
N PHE A 411 9.39 -17.35 -5.08
CA PHE A 411 9.69 -18.62 -4.44
C PHE A 411 8.42 -19.26 -3.92
N LYS A 412 8.41 -20.58 -3.84
CA LYS A 412 7.35 -21.36 -3.22
C LYS A 412 7.91 -22.13 -2.03
N SER A 413 7.19 -22.14 -0.91
CA SER A 413 7.55 -22.99 0.23
C SER A 413 7.30 -24.46 -0.11
N GLU A 414 8.24 -25.33 0.23
CA GLU A 414 8.13 -26.78 0.02
C GLU A 414 7.21 -27.50 1.02
#